data_AF-A0A1T4QYC2-F1
#
_entry.id   AF-A0A1T4QYC2-F1
#
_cell.length_a   1.000
_cell.length_b   1.000
_cell.length_c   1.000
_cell.angle_alpha   90.00
_cell.angle_beta   90.00
_cell.angle_gamma   90.00
#
_symmetry.space_group_name_H-M   'P 1'
#
loop_
_entity.id
_entity.type
_entity.pdbx_description
1 polymer ?
#
loop_
_entity_poly.entity_id
_entity_poly.type
_entity_poly.pdbx_seq_one_letter_code
_entity_poly.pdbx_strand_id
1 'polypeptide(L)'
;MVPESRVTLSVAEDSLALLPAGAGYMARKGQAHVKVSRRPATDKGSPAQIIIEAGCDSLEVQCARYEQCIEEMQTQLSAAERALSTQQQKTKEQQPMDFTALLYAFIVGLAAGIVSTILIRKKIWQKVF
;
A
#
# COMPACT_ATOMS: atom_id res chain seq x y z
N MET A 1 17.02 -5.73 1.92
CA MET A 1 17.76 -6.58 2.89
C MET A 1 18.05 -5.74 4.12
N VAL A 2 17.58 -6.17 5.28
CA VAL A 2 17.96 -5.54 6.56
C VAL A 2 19.35 -6.03 6.93
N PRO A 3 20.32 -5.14 7.19
CA PRO A 3 21.69 -5.56 7.54
C PRO A 3 21.69 -6.29 8.89
N GLU A 4 22.40 -7.42 8.96
CA GLU A 4 22.58 -8.16 10.21
C GLU A 4 23.34 -7.28 11.21
N SER A 5 22.67 -6.94 12.32
CA SER A 5 23.27 -6.17 13.40
C SER A 5 23.53 -7.09 14.58
N ARG A 6 24.80 -7.45 14.81
CA ARG A 6 25.21 -8.34 15.91
C ARG A 6 26.07 -7.59 16.93
N VAL A 7 25.63 -7.55 18.19
CA VAL A 7 26.43 -7.06 19.32
C VAL A 7 26.92 -8.24 20.14
N THR A 8 28.21 -8.22 20.47
CA THR A 8 28.80 -9.14 21.45
C THR A 8 29.44 -8.29 22.52
N LEU A 9 28.95 -8.43 23.75
CA LEU A 9 29.53 -7.81 24.94
C LEU A 9 30.28 -8.93 25.69
N SER A 10 31.61 -8.86 25.71
CA SER A 10 32.43 -9.72 26.55
C SER A 10 32.79 -8.93 27.81
N VAL A 11 32.36 -9.44 28.97
CA VAL A 11 32.66 -8.85 30.27
C VAL A 11 33.33 -9.91 31.11
N ALA A 12 34.44 -9.57 31.76
CA ALA A 12 35.09 -10.45 32.72
C ALA A 12 34.17 -10.68 33.93
N GLU A 13 34.03 -11.93 34.34
CA GLU A 13 33.15 -12.35 35.45
C GLU A 13 33.50 -11.62 36.76
N ASP A 14 34.80 -11.45 37.02
CA ASP A 14 35.32 -10.69 38.16
C ASP A 14 34.94 -9.21 38.11
N SER A 15 34.89 -8.62 36.91
CA SER A 15 34.52 -7.22 36.73
C SER A 15 33.04 -6.98 37.03
N LEU A 16 32.15 -7.94 36.74
CA LEU A 16 30.71 -7.88 37.07
C LEU A 16 30.46 -7.87 38.58
N ALA A 17 31.30 -8.58 39.34
CA ALA A 17 31.25 -8.62 40.79
C ALA A 17 31.73 -7.32 41.46
N LEU A 18 32.61 -6.55 40.79
CA LEU A 18 33.14 -5.26 41.25
C LEU A 18 32.27 -4.05 40.89
N LEU A 19 31.20 -4.18 40.10
CA LEU A 19 30.35 -3.01 39.80
C LEU A 19 29.57 -2.55 41.03
N PRO A 20 29.59 -1.23 41.33
CA PRO A 20 28.73 -0.65 42.36
C PRO A 20 27.26 -0.75 41.97
N ALA A 21 26.37 -0.73 42.97
CA ALA A 21 24.93 -0.85 42.76
C ALA A 21 24.43 0.23 41.78
N GLY A 22 23.84 -0.20 40.66
CA GLY A 22 23.33 0.69 39.62
C GLY A 22 24.28 0.97 38.45
N ALA A 23 25.53 0.51 38.50
CA ALA A 23 26.44 0.58 37.34
C ALA A 23 26.25 -0.65 36.44
N GLY A 24 26.42 -0.46 35.13
CA GLY A 24 26.26 -1.50 34.13
C GLY A 24 27.06 -1.23 32.86
N TYR A 25 27.44 -2.30 32.17
CA TYR A 25 28.09 -2.21 30.87
C TYR A 25 27.04 -2.17 29.77
N MET A 26 27.25 -1.32 28.77
CA MET A 26 26.40 -1.25 27.59
C MET A 26 27.29 -1.34 26.35
N ALA A 27 26.95 -2.24 25.44
CA ALA A 27 27.50 -2.26 24.09
C ALA A 27 26.38 -2.04 23.09
N ARG A 28 26.68 -1.22 22.08
CA ARG A 28 25.79 -0.94 20.97
C ARG A 28 26.56 -1.10 19.67
N LYS A 29 25.96 -1.78 18.69
CA LYS A 29 26.47 -1.87 17.32
C LYS A 29 25.29 -1.88 16.39
N GLY A 30 25.15 -0.79 15.63
CA GLY A 30 24.03 -0.58 14.71
C GLY A 30 22.69 -0.60 15.44
N GLN A 31 21.80 -1.49 14.99
CA GLN A 31 20.45 -1.69 15.51
C GLN A 31 20.43 -2.63 16.73
N ALA A 32 21.54 -3.30 17.07
CA ALA A 32 21.60 -4.18 18.23
C ALA A 32 22.23 -3.45 19.42
N HIS A 33 21.71 -3.72 20.62
CA HIS A 33 22.27 -3.23 21.87
C HIS A 33 22.15 -4.31 22.97
N VAL A 34 23.14 -4.35 23.85
CA VAL A 34 23.15 -5.24 25.02
C VAL A 34 23.58 -4.43 26.24
N LYS A 35 22.77 -4.45 27.28
CA LYS A 35 23.03 -3.81 28.56
C LYS A 35 23.09 -4.88 29.65
N VAL A 36 24.16 -4.85 30.44
CA VAL A 36 24.36 -5.75 31.56
C VAL A 36 24.46 -4.90 32.82
N SER A 37 23.52 -5.11 33.75
CA SER A 37 23.46 -4.37 35.01
C SER A 37 23.30 -5.31 36.19
N ARG A 38 23.83 -4.91 37.35
CA ARG A 38 23.68 -5.65 38.61
C ARG A 38 22.59 -5.01 39.46
N ARG A 39 21.57 -5.80 39.81
CA ARG A 39 20.58 -5.39 40.82
C ARG A 39 21.08 -5.84 42.20
N PRO A 40 21.24 -4.90 43.17
CA PRO A 40 21.63 -5.28 44.52
C PRO A 40 20.56 -6.16 45.18
N ALA A 41 21.00 -7.00 46.11
CA ALA A 41 20.11 -7.78 46.96
C ALA A 41 19.26 -6.82 47.80
N THR A 42 17.94 -6.84 47.59
CA THR A 42 17.01 -6.12 48.47
C THR A 42 16.96 -6.84 49.81
N ASP A 43 16.79 -6.08 50.90
CA ASP A 43 16.71 -6.50 52.32
C ASP A 43 15.69 -7.63 52.62
N LYS A 44 14.94 -8.09 51.62
CA LYS A 44 14.03 -9.23 51.65
C LYS A 44 14.63 -10.47 50.97
N GLY A 45 15.82 -10.91 51.42
CA GLY A 45 16.36 -12.24 51.13
C GLY A 45 16.54 -12.62 49.66
N SER A 46 16.61 -11.64 48.76
CA SER A 46 16.72 -11.88 47.32
C SER A 46 18.20 -11.87 46.91
N PRO A 47 18.74 -12.92 46.27
CA PRO A 47 20.14 -12.95 45.87
C PRO A 47 20.44 -11.87 44.82
N ALA A 48 21.69 -11.37 44.81
CA ALA A 48 22.12 -10.39 43.82
C ALA A 48 21.97 -10.95 42.40
N GLN A 49 21.28 -10.22 41.52
CA GLN A 49 20.94 -10.70 40.18
C GLN A 49 21.66 -9.87 39.11
N ILE A 50 22.23 -10.57 38.13
CA ILE A 50 22.78 -9.97 36.91
C ILE A 50 21.66 -9.94 35.87
N ILE A 51 21.33 -8.75 35.38
CA ILE A 51 20.29 -8.52 34.38
C ILE A 51 20.97 -8.24 33.05
N ILE A 52 20.68 -9.07 32.05
CA ILE A 52 21.16 -8.92 30.67
C ILE A 52 19.96 -8.54 29.82
N GLU A 53 19.93 -7.30 29.37
CA GLU A 53 18.93 -6.78 28.43
C GLU A 53 19.56 -6.77 27.05
N ALA A 54 19.08 -7.62 26.15
CA ALA A 54 19.47 -7.64 24.74
C ALA A 54 18.30 -7.15 23.90
N GLY A 55 18.55 -6.13 23.07
CA GLY A 55 17.54 -5.51 22.22
C GLY A 55 18.04 -5.35 20.78
N CYS A 56 17.10 -5.33 19.84
CA CYS A 56 17.34 -5.07 18.43
C CYS A 56 16.28 -4.10 17.90
N ASP A 57 16.71 -2.88 17.57
CA ASP A 57 15.90 -1.76 17.06
C ASP A 57 15.45 -1.99 15.59
N SER A 58 15.67 -3.20 15.05
CA SER A 58 15.36 -3.53 13.65
C SER A 58 13.87 -3.66 13.37
N LEU A 59 13.08 -4.08 14.37
CA LEU A 59 11.65 -4.31 14.19
C LEU A 59 10.89 -2.98 14.09
N GLU A 60 11.25 -1.99 14.92
CA GLU A 60 10.61 -0.67 14.94
C GLU A 60 10.85 0.10 13.64
N VAL A 61 12.08 0.05 13.12
CA VAL A 61 12.45 0.67 11.83
C VAL A 61 11.70 -0.01 10.67
N GLN A 62 11.46 -1.32 10.75
CA GLN A 62 10.69 -2.04 9.75
C GLN A 62 9.20 -1.67 9.81
N CYS A 63 8.59 -1.61 10.99
CA CYS A 63 7.20 -1.18 11.14
C CYS A 63 6.98 0.23 10.59
N ALA A 64 7.86 1.18 10.93
CA ALA A 64 7.78 2.55 10.40
C ALA A 64 7.88 2.60 8.87
N ARG A 65 8.73 1.75 8.26
CA ARG A 65 8.81 1.63 6.80
C ARG A 65 7.57 1.01 6.17
N TYR A 66 6.98 0.01 6.82
CA TYR A 66 5.76 -0.64 6.33
C TYR A 66 4.57 0.31 6.38
N GLU A 67 4.43 1.10 7.46
CA GLU A 67 3.39 2.13 7.59
C GLU A 67 3.48 3.16 6.46
N GLN A 68 4.68 3.71 6.20
CA GLN A 68 4.91 4.65 5.09
C GLN A 68 4.52 4.06 3.73
N CYS A 69 4.92 2.81 3.46
CA CYS A 69 4.62 2.15 2.19
C CYS A 69 3.11 1.90 2.03
N ILE A 70 2.40 1.56 3.11
CA ILE A 70 0.94 1.36 3.09
C ILE A 70 0.21 2.67 2.79
N GLU A 71 0.62 3.78 3.41
CA GLU A 71 0.03 5.09 3.16
C GLU A 71 0.26 5.57 1.71
N GLU A 72 1.48 5.37 1.17
CA GLU A 72 1.77 5.68 -0.23
C GLU A 72 0.91 4.86 -1.19
N MET A 73 0.69 3.58 -0.92
CA MET A 73 -0.15 2.73 -1.77
C MET A 73 -1.63 3.13 -1.67
N GLN A 74 -2.14 3.45 -0.49
CA GLN A 74 -3.52 3.92 -0.31
C GLN A 74 -3.77 5.28 -0.97
N THR A 75 -2.81 6.19 -0.90
CA THR A 75 -2.91 7.50 -1.57
C THR A 75 -2.92 7.34 -3.08
N GLN A 76 -2.10 6.45 -3.64
CA GLN A 76 -2.12 6.14 -5.07
C GLN A 76 -3.43 5.48 -5.50
N LEU A 77 -3.95 4.52 -4.73
CA LEU A 77 -5.23 3.87 -5.01
C LEU A 77 -6.39 4.87 -4.98
N SER A 78 -6.46 5.72 -3.95
CA SER A 78 -7.51 6.73 -3.84
C SER A 78 -7.41 7.82 -4.91
N ALA A 79 -6.19 8.17 -5.35
CA ALA A 79 -5.99 9.07 -6.49
C ALA A 79 -6.44 8.43 -7.81
N ALA A 80 -6.14 7.15 -8.03
CA ALA A 80 -6.57 6.40 -9.20
C ALA A 80 -8.10 6.23 -9.24
N GLU A 81 -8.72 5.94 -8.10
CA GLU A 81 -10.17 5.84 -7.96
C GLU A 81 -10.86 7.18 -8.24
N ARG A 82 -10.32 8.29 -7.72
CA ARG A 82 -10.82 9.64 -8.04
C ARG A 82 -10.65 10.00 -9.51
N ALA A 83 -9.55 9.60 -10.14
CA ALA A 83 -9.34 9.82 -11.56
C ALA A 83 -10.35 9.04 -12.40
N LEU A 84 -10.60 7.77 -12.05
CA LEU A 84 -11.61 6.92 -12.68
C LEU A 84 -13.03 7.46 -12.50
N SER A 85 -13.40 7.88 -11.29
CA SER A 85 -14.73 8.44 -11.03
C SER A 85 -14.94 9.78 -11.74
N THR A 86 -13.92 10.63 -11.78
CA THR A 86 -13.96 11.88 -12.56
C THR A 86 -14.08 11.60 -14.06
N GLN A 87 -13.41 10.57 -14.57
CA GLN A 87 -13.53 10.18 -15.98
C GLN A 87 -14.92 9.60 -16.28
N GLN A 88 -15.45 8.72 -15.42
CA GLN A 88 -16.81 8.18 -15.56
C GLN A 88 -17.87 9.27 -15.46
N GLN A 89 -17.66 10.29 -14.61
CA GLN A 89 -18.58 11.42 -14.48
C GLN A 89 -18.53 12.34 -15.70
N LYS A 90 -17.33 12.59 -16.26
CA LYS A 90 -17.19 13.29 -17.55
C LYS A 90 -17.84 12.52 -18.71
N THR A 91 -17.71 11.19 -18.74
CA THR A 91 -18.38 10.34 -19.73
C THR A 91 -19.90 10.27 -19.51
N LYS A 92 -20.39 10.46 -18.29
CA LYS A 92 -21.83 10.55 -17.99
C LYS A 92 -22.43 11.91 -18.36
N GLU A 93 -21.70 13.00 -18.18
CA GLU A 93 -22.13 14.34 -18.61
C GLU A 93 -22.02 14.54 -20.12
N GLN A 94 -21.03 13.92 -20.79
CA GLN A 94 -21.04 13.74 -22.24
C GLN A 94 -21.99 12.59 -22.61
N GLN A 95 -23.27 12.85 -22.39
CA GLN A 95 -24.39 11.98 -22.65
C GLN A 95 -24.26 11.21 -23.99
N PRO A 96 -24.66 9.94 -24.04
CA PRO A 96 -24.81 9.17 -25.30
C PRO A 96 -26.01 9.63 -26.15
N MET A 97 -26.74 10.69 -25.75
CA MET A 97 -27.97 11.12 -26.44
C MET A 97 -27.72 11.53 -27.90
N ASP A 98 -26.56 12.13 -28.19
CA ASP A 98 -26.20 12.47 -29.57
C ASP A 98 -25.91 11.23 -30.41
N PHE A 99 -25.24 10.23 -29.84
CA PHE A 99 -24.89 9.00 -30.55
C PHE A 99 -26.11 8.10 -30.81
N THR A 100 -27.02 7.97 -29.84
CA THR A 100 -28.28 7.22 -30.06
C THR A 100 -29.16 7.93 -31.08
N ALA A 101 -29.31 9.25 -31.00
CA ALA A 101 -30.06 10.01 -32.00
C ALA A 101 -29.47 9.87 -33.42
N LEU A 102 -28.14 9.93 -33.54
CA LEU A 102 -27.44 9.75 -34.83
C LEU A 102 -27.65 8.33 -35.39
N LEU A 103 -27.58 7.30 -34.54
CA LEU A 103 -27.81 5.92 -34.94
C LEU A 103 -29.26 5.69 -35.40
N TYR A 104 -30.23 6.25 -34.67
CA TYR A 104 -31.65 6.18 -35.06
C TYR A 104 -31.91 6.88 -36.39
N ALA A 105 -31.36 8.08 -36.60
CA ALA A 105 -31.50 8.80 -37.85
C ALA A 105 -30.90 8.02 -39.04
N PHE A 106 -29.76 7.34 -38.83
CA PHE A 106 -29.11 6.52 -39.85
C PHE A 106 -29.97 5.30 -40.23
N ILE A 107 -30.53 4.57 -39.25
CA ILE A 107 -31.39 3.40 -39.49
C ILE A 107 -32.68 3.82 -40.21
N VAL A 108 -33.32 4.90 -39.76
CA VAL A 108 -34.54 5.42 -40.40
C VAL A 108 -34.25 5.85 -41.85
N GLY A 109 -33.13 6.53 -42.09
CA GLY A 109 -32.70 6.93 -43.43
C GLY A 109 -32.46 5.74 -44.36
N LEU A 110 -31.78 4.69 -43.87
CA LEU A 110 -31.55 3.45 -44.63
C LEU A 110 -32.86 2.74 -44.99
N ALA A 111 -33.77 2.60 -44.02
CA ALA A 111 -35.06 1.94 -44.26
C ALA A 111 -35.91 2.70 -45.29
N ALA A 112 -35.99 4.02 -45.17
CA ALA A 112 -36.70 4.87 -46.12
C ALA A 112 -36.09 4.79 -47.53
N GLY A 113 -34.76 4.78 -47.64
CA GLY A 113 -34.05 4.63 -48.91
C GLY A 113 -34.35 3.29 -49.59
N ILE A 114 -34.31 2.19 -48.85
CA ILE A 114 -34.60 0.84 -49.38
C ILE A 114 -36.04 0.77 -49.89
N VAL A 115 -37.02 1.23 -49.09
CA VAL A 115 -38.45 1.20 -49.46
C VAL A 115 -38.70 2.06 -50.71
N SER A 116 -38.12 3.26 -50.78
CA SER A 116 -38.25 4.14 -51.94
C SER A 116 -37.72 3.48 -53.22
N THR A 117 -36.55 2.84 -53.14
CA THR A 117 -35.92 2.16 -54.29
C THR A 117 -36.78 0.99 -54.80
N ILE A 118 -37.37 0.21 -53.89
CA ILE A 118 -38.27 -0.92 -54.25
C ILE A 118 -39.55 -0.40 -54.92
N LEU A 119 -40.17 0.64 -54.38
CA LEU A 119 -41.39 1.22 -54.95
C LEU A 119 -41.14 1.81 -56.34
N ILE A 120 -40.02 2.50 -56.54
CA ILE A 120 -39.63 3.05 -57.85
C ILE A 120 -39.43 1.91 -58.85
N ARG A 121 -38.70 0.85 -58.50
CA ARG A 121 -38.52 -0.31 -59.39
C ARG A 121 -39.84 -1.00 -59.72
N LYS A 122 -40.71 -1.22 -58.73
CA LYS A 122 -42.03 -1.83 -58.95
C LYS A 122 -42.89 -0.97 -59.88
N LYS A 123 -42.89 0.35 -59.70
CA LYS A 123 -43.63 1.30 -60.54
C LYS A 123 -43.10 1.36 -61.96
N ILE A 124 -41.78 1.29 -62.16
CA ILE A 124 -41.17 1.20 -63.49
C ILE A 124 -41.57 -0.11 -64.16
N TRP A 125 -41.51 -1.23 -63.45
CA TRP A 125 -41.86 -2.55 -64.01
C TRP A 125 -43.33 -2.63 -64.45
N GLN A 126 -44.25 -2.06 -63.68
CA GLN A 126 -45.68 -1.95 -64.05
C GLN A 126 -45.98 -0.98 -65.21
N LYS A 127 -45.03 -0.10 -65.58
CA LYS A 127 -45.22 0.78 -66.75
C LYS A 127 -44.66 0.18 -68.04
N VAL A 128 -43.78 -0.81 -67.94
CA VAL A 128 -43.09 -1.42 -69.08
C VAL A 128 -43.84 -2.66 -69.58
N PHE A 129 -44.62 -3.31 -68.72
CA PHE A 129 -45.59 -4.37 -69.06
C PHE A 129 -47.01 -3.83 -68.99
#